data_AF-A0A0J6IKW0-F1
#
_entry.id   AF-A0A0J6IKW0-F1
#
_cell.length_a   1.000
_cell.length_b   1.000
_cell.length_c   1.000
_cell.angle_alpha   90.00
_cell.angle_beta   90.00
_cell.angle_gamma   90.00
#
_symmetry.space_group_name_H-M   'P 1'
#
loop_
_entity.id
_entity.type
_entity.pdbx_description
1 polymer ?
#
loop_
_entity_poly.entity_id
_entity_poly.type
_entity_poly.pdbx_seq_one_letter_code
_entity_poly.pdbx_strand_id
1 'polypeptide(L)'
;MSENEESKKSVVPKVTVTDIAEYRPHEEQIMRLEASYSSLVVDCSTSEGLSNAKEVRVDIRDVRYALANTTKTALIPYQQKVKEAQARVNQVKEFGEALKDRVLAIEMPVDEAIKAEEKRIADAKAERERIEAERVEAIRAKITRFSSVAAAYASRSAADISIILMSVKESVILPEEYGEFEAEGTIARDNAIEQLEALHKSAIEREEAAAKLLAQQKELDELREKQRIADAEAEELRKQRAEEDRKRMKQQQDELDQQRRDMEAQQRHQREQQEEQQRQQREREAQYQRDQEELIRLRAQAIAPAPATAAAAHMSVEKIEIASICSHTPSDESDDVTTNAPSVEDIVEVVALGFDVHLDTARAWLRAIRF
;
A
#
# COMPACT_ATOMS: atom_id res chain seq x y z
N MET A 1 -68.55 -9.30 -45.58
CA MET A 1 -69.32 -10.54 -45.81
C MET A 1 -69.76 -11.01 -44.42
N SER A 2 -70.65 -10.30 -43.73
CA SER A 2 -71.96 -9.77 -44.17
C SER A 2 -72.84 -10.90 -44.69
N GLU A 3 -73.76 -11.36 -43.84
CA GLU A 3 -75.20 -11.47 -44.13
C GLU A 3 -75.92 -12.05 -42.91
N ASN A 4 -76.67 -11.19 -42.22
CA ASN A 4 -78.11 -11.34 -42.09
C ASN A 4 -78.69 -10.11 -41.39
N GLU A 5 -79.48 -9.33 -42.11
CA GLU A 5 -80.57 -8.63 -41.48
C GLU A 5 -81.55 -9.67 -40.95
N GLU A 6 -81.96 -9.59 -39.69
CA GLU A 6 -83.35 -9.92 -39.37
C GLU A 6 -83.84 -9.28 -38.08
N SER A 7 -84.96 -8.55 -38.21
CA SER A 7 -85.93 -8.25 -37.16
C SER A 7 -85.42 -7.55 -35.89
N LYS A 8 -85.62 -6.22 -35.84
CA LYS A 8 -85.99 -5.54 -34.58
C LYS A 8 -87.34 -6.07 -34.09
N LYS A 9 -87.35 -7.28 -33.53
CA LYS A 9 -88.50 -7.84 -32.84
C LYS A 9 -88.64 -7.12 -31.50
N SER A 10 -89.38 -6.02 -31.53
CA SER A 10 -89.83 -5.31 -30.33
C SER A 10 -90.69 -6.28 -29.49
N VAL A 11 -90.05 -6.97 -28.55
CA VAL A 11 -90.74 -7.78 -27.54
C VAL A 11 -91.32 -6.82 -26.51
N VAL A 12 -92.38 -6.10 -26.91
CA VAL A 12 -93.38 -5.65 -25.95
C VAL A 12 -93.97 -6.94 -25.36
N PRO A 13 -93.93 -7.15 -24.04
CA PRO A 13 -94.53 -8.34 -23.44
C PRO A 13 -96.04 -8.27 -23.64
N LYS A 14 -96.53 -8.95 -24.66
CA LYS A 14 -97.95 -9.04 -25.02
C LYS A 14 -98.68 -10.00 -24.07
N VAL A 15 -98.62 -9.69 -22.77
CA VAL A 15 -99.58 -10.22 -21.80
C VAL A 15 -100.91 -9.53 -22.11
N THR A 16 -101.84 -10.28 -22.68
CA THR A 16 -103.24 -9.86 -22.78
C THR A 16 -103.78 -9.75 -21.35
N VAL A 17 -103.94 -8.52 -20.85
CA VAL A 17 -104.36 -8.21 -19.48
C VAL A 17 -105.79 -8.72 -19.17
N THR A 18 -106.55 -9.07 -20.21
CA THR A 18 -107.95 -9.52 -20.24
C THR A 18 -108.22 -10.93 -19.68
N ASP A 19 -107.36 -11.45 -18.79
CA ASP A 19 -107.62 -12.75 -18.13
C ASP A 19 -107.15 -12.81 -16.67
N ILE A 20 -107.02 -11.63 -16.04
CA ILE A 20 -106.94 -11.52 -14.57
C ILE A 20 -108.37 -11.65 -14.04
N ALA A 21 -108.71 -12.83 -13.50
CA ALA A 21 -110.09 -13.21 -13.16
C ALA A 21 -110.82 -12.20 -12.24
N GLU A 22 -110.08 -11.51 -11.38
CA GLU A 22 -110.58 -10.47 -10.47
C GLU A 22 -111.12 -9.21 -11.20
N TYR A 23 -110.72 -8.96 -12.45
CA TYR A 23 -111.16 -7.82 -13.25
C TYR A 23 -112.28 -8.11 -14.23
N ARG A 24 -112.55 -9.39 -14.54
CA ARG A 24 -113.59 -9.81 -15.50
C ARG A 24 -114.98 -9.19 -15.21
N PRO A 25 -115.45 -9.09 -13.95
CA PRO A 25 -116.72 -8.41 -13.64
C PRO A 25 -116.70 -6.90 -13.90
N HIS A 26 -115.52 -6.26 -13.82
CA HIS A 26 -115.36 -4.83 -14.11
C HIS A 26 -115.29 -4.57 -15.62
N GLU A 27 -114.73 -5.49 -16.41
CA GLU A 27 -114.76 -5.42 -17.88
C GLU A 27 -116.21 -5.46 -18.39
N GLU A 28 -117.06 -6.35 -17.85
CA GLU A 28 -118.49 -6.39 -18.14
C GLU A 28 -119.22 -5.10 -17.75
N GLN A 29 -118.87 -4.50 -16.60
CA GLN A 29 -119.42 -3.21 -16.17
C GLN A 29 -118.97 -2.05 -17.07
N ILE A 30 -117.69 -2.00 -17.47
CA ILE A 30 -117.17 -1.00 -18.42
C ILE A 30 -117.90 -1.10 -19.76
N MET A 31 -118.01 -2.30 -20.35
CA MET A 31 -118.75 -2.48 -21.61
C MET A 31 -120.21 -2.02 -21.50
N ARG A 32 -120.84 -2.22 -20.34
CA ARG A 32 -122.20 -1.71 -20.08
C ARG A 32 -122.26 -0.19 -19.99
N LEU A 33 -121.30 0.45 -19.32
CA LEU A 33 -121.17 1.92 -19.26
C LEU A 33 -120.92 2.50 -20.67
N GLU A 34 -120.02 1.89 -21.44
CA GLU A 34 -119.71 2.29 -22.82
C GLU A 34 -120.95 2.17 -23.71
N ALA A 35 -121.66 1.04 -23.68
CA ALA A 35 -122.88 0.85 -24.45
C ALA A 35 -124.02 1.81 -24.06
N SER A 36 -124.11 2.18 -22.77
CA SER A 36 -125.19 3.04 -22.25
C SER A 36 -124.92 4.53 -22.41
N TYR A 37 -123.65 4.96 -22.39
CA TYR A 37 -123.29 6.38 -22.30
C TYR A 37 -122.42 6.91 -23.47
N SER A 38 -121.91 6.07 -24.37
CA SER A 38 -121.09 6.52 -25.51
C SER A 38 -121.81 7.45 -26.50
N SER A 39 -123.14 7.34 -26.61
CA SER A 39 -123.98 8.16 -27.47
C SER A 39 -124.81 9.21 -26.71
N LEU A 40 -124.66 9.30 -25.38
CA LEU A 40 -125.50 10.14 -24.52
C LEU A 40 -125.00 11.59 -24.51
N VAL A 41 -125.68 12.46 -25.26
CA VAL A 41 -125.45 13.91 -25.23
C VAL A 41 -126.36 14.54 -24.16
N VAL A 42 -125.78 14.98 -23.04
CA VAL A 42 -126.53 15.59 -21.91
C VAL A 42 -126.39 17.11 -21.89
N ASP A 43 -127.51 17.82 -22.06
CA ASP A 43 -127.55 19.28 -21.91
C ASP A 43 -127.63 19.70 -20.43
N CYS A 44 -126.45 19.99 -19.86
CA CYS A 44 -126.28 20.42 -18.47
C CYS A 44 -126.79 21.84 -18.17
N SER A 45 -127.31 22.59 -19.16
CA SER A 45 -127.95 23.89 -18.92
C SER A 45 -129.36 23.78 -18.34
N THR A 46 -129.99 22.61 -18.48
CA THR A 46 -131.29 22.27 -17.89
C THR A 46 -131.11 21.59 -16.52
N SER A 47 -132.06 21.77 -15.59
CA SER A 47 -131.97 21.14 -14.26
C SER A 47 -132.05 19.61 -14.32
N GLU A 48 -132.82 19.07 -15.26
CA GLU A 48 -132.99 17.64 -15.51
C GLU A 48 -131.72 17.04 -16.12
N GLY A 49 -131.15 17.66 -17.16
CA GLY A 49 -129.87 17.24 -17.73
C GLY A 49 -128.72 17.31 -16.72
N LEU A 50 -128.69 18.34 -15.86
CA LEU A 50 -127.71 18.43 -14.77
C LEU A 50 -127.90 17.33 -13.69
N SER A 51 -129.11 16.80 -13.49
CA SER A 51 -129.34 15.65 -12.60
C SER A 51 -128.81 14.37 -13.24
N ASN A 52 -129.22 14.09 -14.48
CA ASN A 52 -128.80 12.90 -15.22
C ASN A 52 -127.26 12.85 -15.38
N ALA A 53 -126.61 13.98 -15.67
CA ALA A 53 -125.15 14.06 -15.74
C ALA A 53 -124.45 13.76 -14.40
N LYS A 54 -125.08 14.05 -13.26
CA LYS A 54 -124.54 13.70 -11.93
C LYS A 54 -124.66 12.21 -11.66
N GLU A 55 -125.78 11.58 -12.03
CA GLU A 55 -126.01 10.15 -11.88
C GLU A 55 -125.03 9.33 -12.74
N VAL A 56 -124.92 9.64 -14.04
CA VAL A 56 -123.92 9.06 -14.95
C VAL A 56 -122.49 9.20 -14.40
N ARG A 57 -122.17 10.36 -13.80
CA ARG A 57 -120.86 10.59 -13.16
C ARG A 57 -120.66 9.75 -11.90
N VAL A 58 -121.71 9.46 -11.13
CA VAL A 58 -121.63 8.55 -9.98
C VAL A 58 -121.34 7.13 -10.46
N ASP A 59 -122.10 6.62 -11.42
CA ASP A 59 -121.96 5.25 -11.93
C ASP A 59 -120.55 4.99 -12.50
N ILE A 60 -120.04 5.89 -13.35
CA ILE A 60 -118.67 5.81 -13.89
C ILE A 60 -117.62 5.89 -12.76
N ARG A 61 -117.83 6.77 -11.78
CA ARG A 61 -116.89 6.97 -10.67
C ARG A 61 -116.84 5.76 -9.74
N ASP A 62 -117.96 5.09 -9.54
CA ASP A 62 -118.08 3.98 -8.61
C ASP A 62 -117.43 2.72 -9.21
N VAL A 63 -117.60 2.44 -10.51
CA VAL A 63 -116.80 1.42 -11.23
C VAL A 63 -115.29 1.74 -11.17
N ARG A 64 -114.89 3.01 -11.35
CA ARG A 64 -113.49 3.44 -11.20
C ARG A 64 -112.93 3.20 -9.80
N TYR A 65 -113.72 3.42 -8.73
CA TYR A 65 -113.29 3.10 -7.37
C TYR A 65 -113.27 1.58 -7.10
N ALA A 66 -114.22 0.83 -7.66
CA ALA A 66 -114.25 -0.62 -7.56
C ALA A 66 -112.99 -1.25 -8.19
N LEU A 67 -112.58 -0.80 -9.38
CA LEU A 67 -111.32 -1.16 -10.02
C LEU A 67 -110.11 -0.88 -9.11
N ALA A 68 -109.98 0.34 -8.58
CA ALA A 68 -108.85 0.71 -7.71
C ALA A 68 -108.80 -0.14 -6.42
N ASN A 69 -109.95 -0.48 -5.85
CA ASN A 69 -110.05 -1.37 -4.70
C ASN A 69 -109.72 -2.83 -5.05
N THR A 70 -110.15 -3.33 -6.22
CA THR A 70 -109.75 -4.64 -6.74
C THR A 70 -108.24 -4.71 -6.98
N THR A 71 -107.62 -3.70 -7.62
CA THR A 71 -106.16 -3.63 -7.79
C THR A 71 -105.44 -3.67 -6.46
N LYS A 72 -105.87 -2.85 -5.49
CA LYS A 72 -105.29 -2.82 -4.15
C LYS A 72 -105.38 -4.17 -3.45
N THR A 73 -106.51 -4.87 -3.59
CA THR A 73 -106.78 -6.15 -2.92
C THR A 73 -106.05 -7.32 -3.59
N ALA A 74 -106.08 -7.40 -4.92
CA ALA A 74 -105.41 -8.45 -5.70
C ALA A 74 -103.88 -8.43 -5.53
N LEU A 75 -103.28 -7.27 -5.29
CA LEU A 75 -101.84 -7.15 -5.03
C LEU A 75 -101.40 -7.64 -3.64
N ILE A 76 -102.29 -7.70 -2.64
CA ILE A 76 -101.97 -8.12 -1.26
C ILE A 76 -101.24 -9.48 -1.22
N PRO A 77 -101.77 -10.59 -1.78
CA PRO A 77 -101.11 -11.89 -1.72
C PRO A 77 -99.73 -11.91 -2.41
N TYR A 78 -99.53 -11.13 -3.47
CA TYR A 78 -98.21 -11.03 -4.13
C TYR A 78 -97.21 -10.23 -3.29
N GLN A 79 -97.62 -9.08 -2.74
CA GLN A 79 -96.78 -8.29 -1.84
C GLN A 79 -96.43 -9.06 -0.57
N GLN A 80 -97.35 -9.88 -0.06
CA GLN A 80 -97.11 -10.74 1.09
C GLN A 80 -96.11 -11.86 0.78
N LYS A 81 -96.27 -12.57 -0.35
CA LYS A 81 -95.27 -13.56 -0.82
C LYS A 81 -93.87 -12.95 -1.01
N VAL A 82 -93.77 -11.73 -1.52
CA VAL A 82 -92.47 -11.02 -1.64
C VAL A 82 -91.85 -10.72 -0.28
N LYS A 83 -92.65 -10.28 0.71
CA LYS A 83 -92.18 -10.05 2.09
C LYS A 83 -91.73 -11.36 2.76
N GLU A 84 -92.50 -12.43 2.61
CA GLU A 84 -92.18 -13.76 3.15
C GLU A 84 -90.89 -14.33 2.53
N ALA A 85 -90.72 -14.19 1.20
CA ALA A 85 -89.48 -14.57 0.51
C ALA A 85 -88.28 -13.76 1.01
N GLN A 86 -88.41 -12.44 1.17
CA GLN A 86 -87.33 -11.59 1.67
C GLN A 86 -86.96 -11.92 3.13
N ALA A 87 -87.95 -12.18 3.98
CA ALA A 87 -87.72 -12.64 5.35
C ALA A 87 -86.96 -13.98 5.36
N ARG A 88 -87.30 -14.92 4.47
CA ARG A 88 -86.58 -16.18 4.34
C ARG A 88 -85.14 -16.01 3.85
N VAL A 89 -84.88 -15.09 2.91
CA VAL A 89 -83.51 -14.75 2.47
C VAL A 89 -82.68 -14.21 3.62
N ASN A 90 -83.24 -13.33 4.46
CA ASN A 90 -82.54 -12.78 5.62
C ASN A 90 -82.21 -13.88 6.66
N GLN A 91 -83.19 -14.73 7.00
CA GLN A 91 -82.97 -15.89 7.89
C GLN A 91 -81.84 -16.81 7.42
N VAL A 92 -81.78 -17.10 6.11
CA VAL A 92 -80.73 -17.97 5.54
C VAL A 92 -79.35 -17.32 5.63
N LYS A 93 -79.26 -15.99 5.43
CA LYS A 93 -77.99 -15.25 5.61
C LYS A 93 -77.54 -15.22 7.06
N GLU A 94 -78.43 -14.84 7.98
CA GLU A 94 -78.16 -14.76 9.42
C GLU A 94 -77.73 -16.14 9.98
N PHE A 95 -78.42 -17.20 9.58
CA PHE A 95 -78.06 -18.56 9.98
C PHE A 95 -76.73 -19.02 9.36
N GLY A 96 -76.43 -18.61 8.12
CA GLY A 96 -75.16 -18.90 7.44
C GLY A 96 -73.96 -18.27 8.14
N GLU A 97 -74.03 -16.98 8.48
CA GLU A 97 -72.97 -16.30 9.24
C GLU A 97 -72.86 -16.87 10.66
N ALA A 98 -73.98 -17.14 11.36
CA ALA A 98 -73.94 -17.75 12.69
C ALA A 98 -73.31 -19.16 12.71
N LEU A 99 -73.48 -19.96 11.66
CA LEU A 99 -72.77 -21.23 11.50
C LEU A 99 -71.28 -21.03 11.23
N LYS A 100 -70.92 -20.06 10.39
CA LYS A 100 -69.53 -19.72 10.06
C LYS A 100 -68.77 -19.23 11.30
N ASP A 101 -69.35 -18.32 12.09
CA ASP A 101 -68.78 -17.84 13.35
C ASP A 101 -68.57 -18.99 14.35
N ARG A 102 -69.53 -19.94 14.40
CA ARG A 102 -69.42 -21.13 15.26
C ARG A 102 -68.31 -22.09 14.79
N VAL A 103 -68.08 -22.24 13.49
CA VAL A 103 -66.95 -23.02 12.96
C VAL A 103 -65.63 -22.33 13.26
N LEU A 104 -65.53 -21.01 13.05
CA LEU A 104 -64.35 -20.22 13.35
C LEU A 104 -63.97 -20.27 14.85
N ALA A 105 -64.96 -20.24 15.74
CA ALA A 105 -64.74 -20.39 17.18
C ALA A 105 -64.22 -21.79 17.60
N ILE A 106 -64.38 -22.82 16.76
CA ILE A 106 -63.81 -24.16 16.96
C ILE A 106 -62.41 -24.23 16.34
N GLU A 107 -62.19 -23.60 15.19
CA GLU A 107 -60.92 -23.59 14.45
C GLU A 107 -59.84 -22.75 15.15
N MET A 108 -60.19 -21.54 15.59
CA MET A 108 -59.25 -20.57 16.18
C MET A 108 -58.37 -21.14 17.31
N PRO A 109 -58.90 -21.83 18.35
CA PRO A 109 -58.04 -22.41 19.39
C PRO A 109 -57.16 -23.57 18.89
N VAL A 110 -57.53 -24.25 17.80
CA VAL A 110 -56.72 -25.31 17.18
C VAL A 110 -55.58 -24.69 16.37
N ASP A 111 -55.86 -23.65 15.58
CA ASP A 111 -54.87 -22.87 14.82
C ASP A 111 -53.86 -22.16 15.75
N GLU A 112 -54.32 -21.57 16.85
CA GLU A 112 -53.46 -20.99 17.90
C GLU A 112 -52.55 -22.06 18.54
N ALA A 113 -53.08 -23.25 18.85
CA ALA A 113 -52.31 -24.35 19.42
C ALA A 113 -51.25 -24.91 18.43
N ILE A 114 -51.61 -25.04 17.15
CA ILE A 114 -50.68 -25.45 16.09
C ILE A 114 -49.54 -24.43 15.98
N LYS A 115 -49.85 -23.14 15.85
CA LYS A 115 -48.86 -22.06 15.74
C LYS A 115 -47.93 -21.99 16.96
N ALA A 116 -48.46 -22.22 18.16
CA ALA A 116 -47.66 -22.26 19.39
C ALA A 116 -46.65 -23.41 19.39
N GLU A 117 -47.06 -24.61 18.95
CA GLU A 117 -46.19 -25.79 18.89
C GLU A 117 -45.20 -25.71 17.71
N GLU A 118 -45.61 -25.26 16.53
CA GLU A 118 -44.72 -24.98 15.41
C GLU A 118 -43.63 -23.98 15.79
N LYS A 119 -43.99 -22.91 16.50
CA LYS A 119 -43.02 -21.95 17.06
C LYS A 119 -42.09 -22.63 18.06
N ARG A 120 -42.61 -23.42 19.01
CA ARG A 120 -41.78 -24.13 20.00
C ARG A 120 -40.77 -25.08 19.34
N ILE A 121 -41.18 -25.77 18.27
CA ILE A 121 -40.31 -26.64 17.47
C ILE A 121 -39.26 -25.82 16.71
N ALA A 122 -39.66 -24.70 16.09
CA ALA A 122 -38.75 -23.81 15.37
C ALA A 122 -37.71 -23.18 16.31
N ASP A 123 -38.13 -22.63 17.45
CA ASP A 123 -37.26 -22.04 18.48
C ASP A 123 -36.28 -23.10 19.03
N ALA A 124 -36.76 -24.31 19.34
CA ALA A 124 -35.91 -25.41 19.81
C ALA A 124 -34.94 -25.94 18.73
N LYS A 125 -35.31 -25.85 17.45
CA LYS A 125 -34.42 -26.19 16.33
C LYS A 125 -33.35 -25.11 16.15
N ALA A 126 -33.73 -23.84 16.14
CA ALA A 126 -32.81 -22.71 16.02
C ALA A 126 -31.80 -22.67 17.18
N GLU A 127 -32.22 -22.99 18.40
CA GLU A 127 -31.32 -23.11 19.56
C GLU A 127 -30.28 -24.22 19.36
N ARG A 128 -30.72 -25.41 18.90
CA ARG A 128 -29.80 -26.54 18.60
C ARG A 128 -28.84 -26.20 17.48
N GLU A 129 -29.32 -25.55 16.41
CA GLU A 129 -28.49 -25.11 15.29
C GLU A 129 -27.48 -24.02 15.72
N ARG A 130 -27.84 -23.12 16.65
CA ARG A 130 -26.89 -22.15 17.22
C ARG A 130 -25.82 -22.82 18.07
N ILE A 131 -26.21 -23.72 18.99
CA ILE A 131 -25.26 -24.45 19.85
C ILE A 131 -24.28 -25.28 19.00
N GLU A 132 -24.79 -25.93 17.95
CA GLU A 132 -23.97 -26.72 17.05
C GLU A 132 -23.04 -25.86 16.19
N ALA A 133 -23.53 -24.72 15.67
CA ALA A 133 -22.69 -23.76 14.95
C ALA A 133 -21.58 -23.20 15.85
N GLU A 134 -21.89 -22.85 17.11
CA GLU A 134 -20.92 -22.38 18.11
C GLU A 134 -19.88 -23.46 18.45
N ARG A 135 -20.30 -24.73 18.58
CA ARG A 135 -19.39 -25.88 18.76
C ARG A 135 -18.44 -26.02 17.56
N VAL A 136 -18.97 -26.03 16.34
CA VAL A 136 -18.19 -26.18 15.11
C VAL A 136 -17.23 -24.99 14.91
N GLU A 137 -17.67 -23.76 15.20
CA GLU A 137 -16.83 -22.56 15.12
C GLU A 137 -15.69 -22.60 16.14
N ALA A 138 -15.98 -22.98 17.40
CA ALA A 138 -14.96 -23.12 18.43
C ALA A 138 -13.89 -24.16 18.06
N ILE A 139 -14.29 -25.30 17.48
CA ILE A 139 -13.36 -26.34 17.00
C ILE A 139 -12.54 -25.81 15.82
N ARG A 140 -13.17 -25.17 14.83
CA ARG A 140 -12.46 -24.57 13.68
C ARG A 140 -11.49 -23.47 14.09
N ALA A 141 -11.81 -22.70 15.13
CA ALA A 141 -10.90 -21.70 15.69
C ALA A 141 -9.66 -22.33 16.32
N LYS A 142 -9.80 -23.46 17.05
CA LYS A 142 -8.65 -24.26 17.54
C LYS A 142 -7.77 -24.75 16.38
N ILE A 143 -8.37 -25.31 15.33
CA ILE A 143 -7.65 -25.82 14.14
C ILE A 143 -6.89 -24.68 13.43
N THR A 144 -7.55 -23.52 13.24
CA THR A 144 -6.97 -22.32 12.62
C THR A 144 -5.81 -21.73 13.42
N ARG A 145 -5.75 -21.98 14.74
CA ARG A 145 -4.61 -21.58 15.57
C ARG A 145 -3.32 -22.33 15.18
N PHE A 146 -3.41 -23.58 14.73
CA PHE A 146 -2.24 -24.32 14.24
C PHE A 146 -1.77 -23.76 12.89
N SER A 147 -2.68 -23.54 11.92
CA SER A 147 -2.28 -23.01 10.61
C SER A 147 -1.72 -21.58 10.63
N SER A 148 -2.08 -20.77 11.64
CA SER A 148 -1.59 -19.39 11.80
C SER A 148 -0.31 -19.25 12.63
N VAL A 149 0.13 -20.31 13.34
CA VAL A 149 1.26 -20.20 14.29
C VAL A 149 2.59 -19.90 13.61
N ALA A 150 2.89 -20.54 12.48
CA ALA A 150 4.18 -20.37 11.80
C ALA A 150 4.35 -18.92 11.29
N ALA A 151 3.29 -18.32 10.74
CA ALA A 151 3.29 -16.93 10.30
C ALA A 151 3.51 -15.94 11.46
N ALA A 152 2.91 -16.19 12.63
CA ALA A 152 3.05 -15.34 13.81
C ALA A 152 4.47 -15.33 14.41
N TYR A 153 5.27 -16.37 14.15
CA TYR A 153 6.64 -16.52 14.65
C TYR A 153 7.73 -16.31 13.59
N ALA A 154 7.38 -16.03 12.33
CA ALA A 154 8.32 -15.96 11.20
C ALA A 154 9.54 -15.03 11.40
N SER A 155 9.35 -13.93 12.12
CA SER A 155 10.39 -12.92 12.41
C SER A 155 11.07 -13.07 13.78
N ARG A 156 10.75 -14.12 14.55
CA ARG A 156 11.27 -14.35 15.90
C ARG A 156 12.64 -15.04 15.89
N SER A 157 13.26 -15.12 17.07
CA SER A 157 14.52 -15.83 17.28
C SER A 157 14.34 -17.34 17.19
N ALA A 158 15.42 -18.08 16.91
CA ALA A 158 15.42 -19.54 16.93
C ALA A 158 14.94 -20.08 18.29
N ALA A 159 15.35 -19.45 19.40
CA ALA A 159 14.93 -19.83 20.74
C ALA A 159 13.40 -19.70 20.95
N ASP A 160 12.80 -18.59 20.53
CA ASP A 160 11.34 -18.38 20.62
C ASP A 160 10.57 -19.42 19.77
N ILE A 161 11.06 -19.70 18.56
CA ILE A 161 10.44 -20.65 17.63
C ILE A 161 10.54 -22.08 18.21
N SER A 162 11.66 -22.43 18.87
CA SER A 162 11.85 -23.72 19.52
C SER A 162 10.85 -23.95 20.67
N ILE A 163 10.59 -22.91 21.48
CA ILE A 163 9.61 -22.97 22.59
C ILE A 163 8.19 -23.22 22.06
N ILE A 164 7.74 -22.49 21.03
CA ILE A 164 6.39 -22.70 20.48
C ILE A 164 6.30 -24.04 19.73
N LEU A 165 7.37 -24.49 19.07
CA LEU A 165 7.44 -25.81 18.44
C LEU A 165 7.25 -26.95 19.46
N MET A 166 7.90 -26.87 20.63
CA MET A 166 7.65 -27.82 21.71
C MET A 166 6.19 -27.78 22.18
N SER A 167 5.63 -26.59 22.42
CA SER A 167 4.23 -26.44 22.84
C SER A 167 3.23 -27.01 21.83
N VAL A 168 3.49 -26.88 20.53
CA VAL A 168 2.65 -27.49 19.46
C VAL A 168 2.82 -29.01 19.42
N LYS A 169 4.04 -29.54 19.62
CA LYS A 169 4.30 -31.00 19.72
C LYS A 169 3.64 -31.65 20.95
N GLU A 170 3.59 -30.93 22.07
CA GLU A 170 2.92 -31.36 23.30
C GLU A 170 1.38 -31.21 23.23
N SER A 171 0.86 -30.54 22.20
CA SER A 171 -0.59 -30.38 22.00
C SER A 171 -1.25 -31.68 21.53
N VAL A 172 -2.08 -32.26 22.40
CA VAL A 172 -2.88 -33.46 22.10
C VAL A 172 -4.19 -33.04 21.46
N ILE A 173 -4.52 -33.66 20.32
CA ILE A 173 -5.84 -33.56 19.69
C ILE A 173 -6.69 -34.69 20.29
N LEU A 174 -7.69 -34.33 21.11
CA LEU A 174 -8.56 -35.30 21.78
C LEU A 174 -9.88 -35.45 21.01
N PRO A 175 -10.39 -36.68 20.79
CA PRO A 175 -11.69 -36.92 20.16
C PRO A 175 -12.84 -36.18 20.86
N GLU A 176 -12.79 -36.07 22.19
CA GLU A 176 -13.79 -35.38 23.00
C GLU A 176 -13.80 -33.86 22.78
N GLU A 177 -12.68 -33.27 22.34
CA GLU A 177 -12.54 -31.83 22.13
C GLU A 177 -12.75 -31.38 20.68
N TYR A 178 -12.48 -32.26 19.70
CA TYR A 178 -12.52 -31.95 18.27
C TYR A 178 -13.64 -32.69 17.52
N GLY A 179 -14.22 -33.74 18.13
CA GLY A 179 -15.32 -34.51 17.54
C GLY A 179 -14.97 -35.05 16.16
N GLU A 180 -15.83 -34.77 15.18
CA GLU A 180 -15.65 -35.15 13.78
C GLU A 180 -14.44 -34.49 13.10
N PHE A 181 -13.88 -33.42 13.69
CA PHE A 181 -12.72 -32.70 13.14
C PHE A 181 -11.37 -33.15 13.75
N GLU A 182 -11.32 -34.26 14.51
CA GLU A 182 -10.08 -34.81 15.09
C GLU A 182 -8.99 -35.01 14.03
N ALA A 183 -9.35 -35.58 12.87
CA ALA A 183 -8.43 -35.81 11.77
C ALA A 183 -7.92 -34.47 11.16
N GLU A 184 -8.79 -33.49 10.97
CA GLU A 184 -8.42 -32.15 10.48
C GLU A 184 -7.50 -31.42 11.47
N GLY A 185 -7.80 -31.50 12.77
CA GLY A 185 -6.97 -30.93 13.83
C GLY A 185 -5.59 -31.58 13.93
N THR A 186 -5.51 -32.90 13.78
CA THR A 186 -4.24 -33.64 13.73
C THR A 186 -3.41 -33.22 12.53
N ILE A 187 -4.00 -33.19 11.34
CA ILE A 187 -3.34 -32.71 10.11
C ILE A 187 -2.88 -31.26 10.26
N ALA A 188 -3.70 -30.38 10.85
CA ALA A 188 -3.32 -28.98 11.06
C ALA A 188 -2.16 -28.81 12.04
N ARG A 189 -2.15 -29.57 13.15
CA ARG A 189 -1.03 -29.59 14.11
C ARG A 189 0.25 -30.10 13.44
N ASP A 190 0.17 -31.21 12.70
CA ASP A 190 1.36 -31.85 12.12
C ASP A 190 1.97 -30.97 11.01
N ASN A 191 1.15 -30.35 10.16
CA ASN A 191 1.60 -29.31 9.22
C ASN A 191 2.23 -28.10 9.95
N ALA A 192 1.69 -27.69 11.10
CA ALA A 192 2.26 -26.60 11.88
C ALA A 192 3.61 -26.97 12.51
N ILE A 193 3.81 -28.23 12.91
CA ILE A 193 5.10 -28.77 13.35
C ILE A 193 6.12 -28.69 12.22
N GLU A 194 5.80 -29.20 11.03
CA GLU A 194 6.69 -29.16 9.86
C GLU A 194 7.10 -27.71 9.48
N GLN A 195 6.13 -26.79 9.46
CA GLN A 195 6.39 -25.37 9.17
C GLN A 195 7.27 -24.71 10.24
N LEU A 196 7.02 -24.98 11.53
CA LEU A 196 7.83 -24.46 12.63
C LEU A 196 9.23 -25.07 12.65
N GLU A 197 9.41 -26.34 12.28
CA GLU A 197 10.74 -26.97 12.13
C GLU A 197 11.56 -26.35 11.00
N ALA A 198 10.94 -26.15 9.83
CA ALA A 198 11.58 -25.45 8.71
C ALA A 198 11.95 -24.01 9.07
N LEU A 199 11.06 -23.30 9.76
CA LEU A 199 11.29 -21.93 10.23
C LEU A 199 12.39 -21.87 11.29
N HIS A 200 12.40 -22.79 12.26
CA HIS A 200 13.42 -22.89 13.30
C HIS A 200 14.82 -23.08 12.69
N LYS A 201 14.94 -24.00 11.72
CA LYS A 201 16.18 -24.21 10.99
C LYS A 201 16.63 -22.94 10.26
N SER A 202 15.72 -22.27 9.56
CA SER A 202 16.01 -21.00 8.87
C SER A 202 16.40 -19.87 9.84
N ALA A 203 15.85 -19.85 11.05
CA ALA A 203 16.23 -18.89 12.09
C ALA A 203 17.66 -19.15 12.60
N ILE A 204 18.02 -20.41 12.87
CA ILE A 204 19.40 -20.80 13.23
C ILE A 204 20.38 -20.38 12.14
N GLU A 205 20.10 -20.70 10.88
CA GLU A 205 20.97 -20.35 9.74
C GLU A 205 21.17 -18.81 9.61
N ARG A 206 20.11 -18.01 9.84
CA ARG A 206 20.20 -16.54 9.86
C ARG A 206 21.01 -16.01 11.04
N GLU A 207 20.80 -16.56 12.23
CA GLU A 207 21.53 -16.15 13.45
C GLU A 207 23.01 -16.52 13.37
N GLU A 208 23.35 -17.71 12.88
CA GLU A 208 24.73 -18.11 12.60
C GLU A 208 25.41 -17.22 11.55
N ALA A 209 24.71 -16.87 10.47
CA ALA A 209 25.23 -15.98 9.45
C ALA A 209 25.49 -14.57 10.01
N ALA A 210 24.57 -14.04 10.83
CA ALA A 210 24.75 -12.77 11.52
C ALA A 210 25.93 -12.80 12.51
N ALA A 211 26.09 -13.89 13.26
CA ALA A 211 27.22 -14.07 14.18
C ALA A 211 28.57 -14.13 13.44
N LYS A 212 28.65 -14.86 12.31
CA LYS A 212 29.84 -14.93 11.45
C LYS A 212 30.17 -13.55 10.85
N LEU A 213 29.17 -12.80 10.39
CA LEU A 213 29.35 -11.44 9.86
C LEU A 213 29.89 -10.49 10.94
N LEU A 214 29.34 -10.53 12.16
CA LEU A 214 29.80 -9.72 13.29
C LEU A 214 31.24 -10.08 13.73
N ALA A 215 31.63 -11.35 13.63
CA ALA A 215 33.01 -11.77 13.87
C ALA A 215 33.96 -11.22 12.80
N GLN A 216 33.61 -11.35 11.52
CA GLN A 216 34.40 -10.81 10.40
C GLN A 216 34.54 -9.29 10.47
N GLN A 217 33.49 -8.57 10.87
CA GLN A 217 33.56 -7.11 11.08
C GLN A 217 34.57 -6.74 12.17
N LYS A 218 34.57 -7.45 13.31
CA LYS A 218 35.55 -7.24 14.39
C LYS A 218 36.99 -7.54 13.94
N GLU A 219 37.21 -8.63 13.21
CA GLU A 219 38.53 -8.97 12.66
C GLU A 219 39.04 -7.90 11.69
N LEU A 220 38.17 -7.37 10.83
CA LEU A 220 38.52 -6.28 9.90
C LEU A 220 38.83 -4.97 10.64
N ASP A 221 38.08 -4.63 11.68
CA ASP A 221 38.33 -3.42 12.48
C ASP A 221 39.60 -3.55 13.33
N GLU A 222 39.90 -4.74 13.87
CA GLU A 222 41.20 -5.02 14.49
C GLU A 222 42.37 -4.93 13.50
N LEU A 223 42.21 -5.43 12.27
CA LEU A 223 43.23 -5.33 11.23
C LEU A 223 43.47 -3.87 10.82
N ARG A 224 42.41 -3.07 10.69
CA ARG A 224 42.50 -1.62 10.43
C ARG A 224 43.24 -0.90 11.55
N GLU A 225 42.95 -1.21 12.82
CA GLU A 225 43.66 -0.55 13.94
C GLU A 225 45.13 -0.99 14.02
N LYS A 226 45.43 -2.27 13.78
CA LYS A 226 46.82 -2.76 13.65
C LYS A 226 47.57 -2.07 12.51
N GLN A 227 46.92 -1.83 11.36
CA GLN A 227 47.48 -1.04 10.26
C GLN A 227 47.72 0.40 10.65
N ARG A 228 46.74 1.08 11.29
CA ARG A 228 46.91 2.46 11.78
C ARG A 228 48.06 2.61 12.77
N ILE A 229 48.25 1.64 13.67
CA ILE A 229 49.38 1.62 14.61
C ILE A 229 50.69 1.43 13.85
N ALA A 230 50.78 0.46 12.93
CA ALA A 230 51.98 0.21 12.15
C ALA A 230 52.35 1.39 11.23
N ASP A 231 51.37 2.06 10.62
CA ASP A 231 51.58 3.26 9.81
C ASP A 231 52.06 4.44 10.67
N ALA A 232 51.51 4.62 11.87
CA ALA A 232 51.96 5.64 12.82
C ALA A 232 53.38 5.36 13.34
N GLU A 233 53.71 4.11 13.69
CA GLU A 233 55.07 3.70 14.07
C GLU A 233 56.07 3.90 12.91
N ALA A 234 55.67 3.60 11.68
CA ALA A 234 56.48 3.84 10.49
C ALA A 234 56.67 5.35 10.20
N GLU A 235 55.65 6.17 10.45
CA GLU A 235 55.75 7.63 10.35
C GLU A 235 56.69 8.22 11.41
N GLU A 236 56.59 7.78 12.67
CA GLU A 236 57.48 8.20 13.75
C GLU A 236 58.93 7.74 13.49
N LEU A 237 59.15 6.52 13.00
CA LEU A 237 60.48 6.06 12.60
C LEU A 237 61.06 6.86 11.42
N ARG A 238 60.21 7.28 10.47
CA ARG A 238 60.62 8.21 9.38
C ARG A 238 60.99 9.59 9.93
N LYS A 239 60.23 10.14 10.87
CA LYS A 239 60.55 11.42 11.55
C LYS A 239 61.87 11.32 12.30
N GLN A 240 62.08 10.26 13.09
CA GLN A 240 63.33 10.02 13.82
C GLN A 240 64.54 9.96 12.89
N ARG A 241 64.46 9.18 11.79
CA ARG A 241 65.54 9.15 10.77
C ARG A 241 65.78 10.51 10.13
N ALA A 242 64.72 11.23 9.74
CA ALA A 242 64.84 12.57 9.18
C ALA A 242 65.46 13.58 10.18
N GLU A 243 65.20 13.44 11.48
CA GLU A 243 65.87 14.21 12.53
C GLU A 243 67.34 13.82 12.73
N GLU A 244 67.66 12.52 12.71
CA GLU A 244 69.04 12.04 12.79
C GLU A 244 69.86 12.51 11.59
N ASP A 245 69.32 12.43 10.38
CA ASP A 245 69.97 12.93 9.17
C ASP A 245 70.10 14.46 9.21
N ARG A 246 69.11 15.21 9.71
CA ARG A 246 69.25 16.65 9.99
C ARG A 246 70.36 16.94 11.00
N LYS A 247 70.48 16.15 12.07
CA LYS A 247 71.54 16.28 13.09
C LYS A 247 72.93 15.98 12.49
N ARG A 248 73.05 14.92 11.67
CA ARG A 248 74.29 14.56 10.95
C ARG A 248 74.70 15.63 9.93
N MET A 249 73.76 16.10 9.10
CA MET A 249 74.03 17.17 8.14
C MET A 249 74.45 18.47 8.84
N LYS A 250 73.84 18.78 10.00
CA LYS A 250 74.25 19.92 10.81
C LYS A 250 75.65 19.71 11.40
N GLN A 251 75.97 18.53 11.95
CA GLN A 251 77.31 18.22 12.44
C GLN A 251 78.37 18.33 11.35
N GLN A 252 78.10 17.84 10.14
CA GLN A 252 78.99 18.00 8.99
C GLN A 252 79.17 19.48 8.57
N GLN A 253 78.11 20.29 8.65
CA GLN A 253 78.21 21.74 8.42
C GLN A 253 79.05 22.42 9.52
N ASP A 254 78.78 22.12 10.80
CA ASP A 254 79.52 22.66 11.94
C ASP A 254 81.01 22.25 11.88
N GLU A 255 81.33 21.01 11.47
CA GLU A 255 82.70 20.51 11.23
C GLU A 255 83.38 21.21 10.04
N LEU A 256 82.70 21.38 8.91
CA LEU A 256 83.24 22.10 7.74
C LEU A 256 83.48 23.59 8.06
N ASP A 257 82.59 24.21 8.84
CA ASP A 257 82.75 25.58 9.31
C ASP A 257 83.84 25.72 10.37
N GLN A 258 84.11 24.67 11.15
CA GLN A 258 85.26 24.61 12.06
C GLN A 258 86.56 24.44 11.25
N GLN A 259 86.63 23.52 10.29
CA GLN A 259 87.78 23.37 9.39
C GLN A 259 88.08 24.66 8.61
N ARG A 260 87.05 25.38 8.15
CA ARG A 260 87.21 26.72 7.54
C ARG A 260 87.84 27.72 8.51
N ARG A 261 87.35 27.79 9.74
CA ARG A 261 87.90 28.67 10.80
C ARG A 261 89.34 28.29 11.16
N ASP A 262 89.65 27.01 11.29
CA ASP A 262 90.99 26.52 11.62
C ASP A 262 91.98 26.77 10.46
N MET A 263 91.56 26.54 9.21
CA MET A 263 92.36 26.90 8.02
C MET A 263 92.57 28.41 7.89
N GLU A 264 91.55 29.22 8.20
CA GLU A 264 91.70 30.68 8.20
C GLU A 264 92.64 31.14 9.32
N ALA A 265 92.55 30.56 10.51
CA ALA A 265 93.46 30.83 11.63
C ALA A 265 94.90 30.41 11.30
N GLN A 266 95.11 29.25 10.67
CA GLN A 266 96.42 28.82 10.18
C GLN A 266 96.96 29.75 9.09
N GLN A 267 96.13 30.21 8.15
CA GLN A 267 96.54 31.18 7.14
C GLN A 267 96.89 32.54 7.76
N ARG A 268 96.12 33.03 8.75
CA ARG A 268 96.44 34.24 9.50
C ARG A 268 97.78 34.09 10.22
N HIS A 269 97.99 32.97 10.92
CA HIS A 269 99.25 32.70 11.61
C HIS A 269 100.44 32.54 10.66
N GLN A 270 100.27 31.91 9.49
CA GLN A 270 101.32 31.87 8.46
C GLN A 270 101.63 33.26 7.89
N ARG A 271 100.63 34.13 7.69
CA ARG A 271 100.84 35.52 7.27
C ARG A 271 101.56 36.32 8.36
N GLU A 272 101.17 36.18 9.62
CA GLU A 272 101.86 36.78 10.76
C GLU A 272 103.32 36.33 10.84
N GLN A 273 103.60 35.02 10.74
CA GLN A 273 104.97 34.50 10.69
C GLN A 273 105.76 35.01 9.47
N GLN A 274 105.14 35.11 8.28
CA GLN A 274 105.78 35.67 7.10
C GLN A 274 106.05 37.17 7.25
N GLU A 275 105.14 37.93 7.86
CA GLU A 275 105.33 39.34 8.18
C GLU A 275 106.42 39.55 9.24
N GLU A 276 106.48 38.71 10.28
CA GLU A 276 107.57 38.74 11.27
C GLU A 276 108.90 38.35 10.64
N GLN A 277 108.96 37.31 9.81
CA GLN A 277 110.17 36.94 9.07
C GLN A 277 110.60 38.06 8.12
N GLN A 278 109.67 38.72 7.42
CA GLN A 278 109.98 39.88 6.58
C GLN A 278 110.41 41.10 7.40
N ARG A 279 109.86 41.32 8.61
CA ARG A 279 110.32 42.36 9.53
C ARG A 279 111.75 42.07 9.98
N GLN A 280 112.04 40.85 10.43
CA GLN A 280 113.38 40.43 10.81
C GLN A 280 114.36 40.47 9.63
N GLN A 281 113.94 40.10 8.42
CA GLN A 281 114.75 40.24 7.20
C GLN A 281 115.02 41.71 6.89
N ARG A 282 114.01 42.59 6.90
CA ARG A 282 114.20 44.03 6.72
C ARG A 282 115.05 44.67 7.81
N GLU A 283 114.96 44.20 9.06
CA GLU A 283 115.82 44.64 10.16
C GLU A 283 117.27 44.17 9.98
N ARG A 284 117.49 42.91 9.56
CA ARG A 284 118.82 42.37 9.22
C ARG A 284 119.40 43.02 7.98
N GLU A 285 118.61 43.28 6.94
CA GLU A 285 119.02 44.01 5.75
C GLU A 285 119.33 45.48 6.08
N ALA A 286 118.54 46.13 6.94
CA ALA A 286 118.85 47.47 7.43
C ALA A 286 120.06 47.49 8.36
N GLN A 287 120.34 46.43 9.14
CA GLN A 287 121.60 46.27 9.87
C GLN A 287 122.76 46.07 8.89
N TYR A 288 122.65 45.13 7.96
CA TYR A 288 123.68 44.85 6.96
C TYR A 288 123.95 46.03 6.01
N GLN A 289 122.93 46.83 5.68
CA GLN A 289 123.09 48.10 4.98
C GLN A 289 123.78 49.16 5.85
N ARG A 290 123.46 49.26 7.14
CA ARG A 290 124.22 50.13 8.06
C ARG A 290 125.67 49.69 8.20
N ASP A 291 125.93 48.39 8.32
CA ASP A 291 127.28 47.82 8.38
C ASP A 291 128.02 48.00 7.05
N GLN A 292 127.34 47.86 5.90
CA GLN A 292 127.91 48.18 4.60
C GLN A 292 128.13 49.69 4.41
N GLU A 293 127.25 50.55 4.90
CA GLU A 293 127.44 52.01 4.87
C GLU A 293 128.61 52.42 5.76
N GLU A 294 128.78 51.82 6.96
CA GLU A 294 129.98 52.02 7.77
C GLU A 294 131.24 51.47 7.09
N LEU A 295 131.20 50.27 6.51
CA LEU A 295 132.33 49.70 5.77
C LEU A 295 132.65 50.49 4.50
N ILE A 296 131.67 51.06 3.81
CA ILE A 296 131.86 51.96 2.66
C ILE A 296 132.38 53.32 3.15
N ARG A 297 131.94 53.83 4.31
CA ARG A 297 132.47 55.05 4.91
C ARG A 297 133.94 54.89 5.33
N LEU A 298 134.29 53.75 5.90
CA LEU A 298 135.66 53.35 6.25
C LEU A 298 136.52 53.05 5.01
N ARG A 299 135.96 52.45 3.96
CA ARG A 299 136.67 52.10 2.72
C ARG A 299 136.81 53.27 1.75
N ALA A 300 135.84 54.20 1.71
CA ALA A 300 135.94 55.47 0.99
C ALA A 300 136.95 56.43 1.66
N GLN A 301 137.22 56.27 2.96
CA GLN A 301 138.37 56.89 3.63
C GLN A 301 139.72 56.21 3.30
N ALA A 302 139.71 55.01 2.69
CA ALA A 302 140.87 54.14 2.64
C ALA A 302 141.17 53.50 1.25
N ILE A 303 140.68 54.07 0.14
CA ILE A 303 141.31 54.13 -1.21
C ILE A 303 140.25 54.47 -2.28
N ALA A 304 140.60 55.40 -3.16
CA ALA A 304 139.94 55.65 -4.45
C ALA A 304 140.85 55.15 -5.60
N PRO A 305 140.35 54.85 -6.82
CA PRO A 305 138.97 54.61 -7.24
C PRO A 305 138.85 53.32 -8.11
N ALA A 306 137.80 53.27 -8.94
CA ALA A 306 137.67 52.51 -10.20
C ALA A 306 137.01 51.10 -10.14
N PRO A 307 136.24 50.70 -11.18
CA PRO A 307 134.90 50.14 -10.93
C PRO A 307 134.54 48.94 -11.83
N ALA A 308 133.21 48.75 -12.01
CA ALA A 308 132.53 48.04 -13.11
C ALA A 308 132.15 46.56 -12.81
N THR A 309 130.85 46.23 -12.82
CA THR A 309 130.09 45.54 -13.90
C THR A 309 130.39 44.04 -14.03
N ALA A 310 129.45 43.14 -14.34
CA ALA A 310 127.98 43.18 -14.49
C ALA A 310 127.48 41.73 -14.65
N ALA A 311 126.17 41.50 -14.55
CA ALA A 311 125.36 40.53 -15.34
C ALA A 311 125.76 39.03 -15.38
N ALA A 312 124.87 38.05 -15.59
CA ALA A 312 123.42 37.94 -15.49
C ALA A 312 123.02 36.46 -15.72
N ALA A 313 121.72 36.18 -15.61
CA ALA A 313 120.93 35.36 -16.56
C ALA A 313 120.66 33.84 -16.33
N HIS A 314 119.41 33.48 -16.69
CA HIS A 314 118.94 32.23 -17.35
C HIS A 314 118.85 30.92 -16.53
N MET A 315 117.92 29.96 -16.75
CA MET A 315 116.78 29.69 -17.70
C MET A 315 115.85 28.63 -17.01
N SER A 316 114.50 28.60 -17.03
CA SER A 316 113.46 28.25 -18.06
C SER A 316 113.36 26.77 -18.55
N VAL A 317 112.23 26.43 -19.27
CA VAL A 317 111.82 25.19 -20.04
C VAL A 317 110.80 24.25 -19.31
N GLU A 318 109.69 23.68 -19.88
CA GLU A 318 109.03 23.81 -21.22
C GLU A 318 107.45 23.79 -21.31
N LYS A 319 106.74 22.68 -21.00
CA LYS A 319 105.44 22.25 -21.65
C LYS A 319 104.45 21.48 -20.72
N ILE A 320 103.11 21.35 -20.91
CA ILE A 320 102.09 21.45 -22.02
C ILE A 320 101.66 20.12 -22.69
N GLU A 321 100.36 19.73 -22.59
CA GLU A 321 99.36 19.27 -23.64
C GLU A 321 98.10 18.65 -22.94
N ILE A 322 96.83 19.08 -23.13
CA ILE A 322 95.82 18.94 -24.24
C ILE A 322 95.29 17.49 -24.44
N ALA A 323 94.00 17.14 -24.68
CA ALA A 323 92.63 17.66 -24.45
C ALA A 323 91.59 16.60 -24.96
N SER A 324 90.27 16.67 -24.64
CA SER A 324 89.12 16.30 -25.54
C SER A 324 87.72 16.50 -24.88
N ILE A 325 86.62 16.48 -25.68
CA ILE A 325 85.26 17.02 -25.38
C ILE A 325 84.12 16.14 -25.98
N CYS A 326 82.92 16.09 -25.35
CA CYS A 326 81.52 16.04 -25.89
C CYS A 326 80.53 15.39 -24.87
N SER A 327 79.42 16.02 -24.39
CA SER A 327 78.07 16.30 -25.00
C SER A 327 77.16 15.06 -25.16
N HIS A 328 75.82 15.03 -24.99
CA HIS A 328 74.80 16.01 -24.55
C HIS A 328 73.53 15.27 -23.99
N THR A 329 72.37 15.94 -23.83
CA THR A 329 71.23 15.56 -22.94
C THR A 329 69.95 15.00 -23.67
N PRO A 330 68.67 15.10 -23.20
CA PRO A 330 67.76 13.94 -23.03
C PRO A 330 66.45 13.99 -23.89
N SER A 331 65.49 13.06 -23.67
CA SER A 331 64.15 13.03 -24.32
C SER A 331 63.02 12.50 -23.42
N ASP A 332 61.76 12.86 -23.75
CA ASP A 332 60.50 12.76 -22.99
C ASP A 332 59.52 11.62 -23.42
N GLU A 333 58.29 11.64 -22.85
CA GLU A 333 57.02 10.95 -23.23
C GLU A 333 56.83 9.48 -22.73
N SER A 334 55.65 8.97 -22.31
CA SER A 334 54.29 9.47 -21.95
C SER A 334 53.66 8.45 -20.94
N ASP A 335 52.53 8.58 -20.23
CA ASP A 335 51.12 8.88 -20.56
C ASP A 335 50.33 9.27 -19.27
N ASP A 336 49.22 10.03 -19.41
CA ASP A 336 48.20 10.26 -18.36
C ASP A 336 46.80 9.93 -18.91
N VAL A 337 46.05 9.08 -18.22
CA VAL A 337 44.65 8.76 -18.53
C VAL A 337 43.82 8.72 -17.24
N THR A 338 43.10 9.80 -16.97
CA THR A 338 42.04 9.85 -15.95
C THR A 338 40.67 9.98 -16.62
N THR A 339 39.92 8.88 -16.70
CA THR A 339 38.50 8.92 -17.08
C THR A 339 37.73 7.89 -16.25
N ASN A 340 37.12 8.36 -15.16
CA ASN A 340 36.45 7.55 -14.14
C ASN A 340 35.01 7.14 -14.55
N ALA A 341 34.82 6.70 -15.80
CA ALA A 341 33.54 6.25 -16.32
C ALA A 341 33.51 4.71 -16.37
N PRO A 342 32.51 4.04 -15.76
CA PRO A 342 32.37 2.58 -15.87
C PRO A 342 32.06 2.16 -17.31
N SER A 343 32.36 0.90 -17.64
CA SER A 343 32.10 0.37 -18.98
C SER A 343 30.59 0.37 -19.27
N VAL A 344 30.25 0.50 -20.55
CA VAL A 344 28.85 0.39 -21.01
C VAL A 344 28.26 -0.97 -20.64
N GLU A 345 29.10 -2.01 -20.56
CA GLU A 345 28.67 -3.35 -20.16
C GLU A 345 28.36 -3.42 -18.65
N ASP A 346 29.20 -2.83 -17.79
CA ASP A 346 28.96 -2.74 -16.34
C ASP A 346 27.64 -2.00 -16.04
N ILE A 347 27.34 -0.93 -16.80
CA ILE A 347 26.08 -0.18 -16.67
C ILE A 347 24.87 -1.04 -17.06
N VAL A 348 25.00 -1.84 -18.13
CA VAL A 348 23.96 -2.79 -18.56
C VAL A 348 23.73 -3.87 -17.50
N GLU A 349 24.80 -4.41 -16.91
CA GLU A 349 24.74 -5.46 -15.89
C GLU A 349 24.08 -4.95 -14.60
N VAL A 350 24.45 -3.76 -14.12
CA VAL A 350 23.83 -3.12 -12.95
C VAL A 350 22.33 -2.86 -13.18
N VAL A 351 21.91 -2.47 -14.39
CA VAL A 351 20.48 -2.27 -14.71
C VAL A 351 19.74 -3.60 -14.81
N ALA A 352 20.35 -4.64 -15.40
CA ALA A 352 19.76 -5.98 -15.44
C ALA A 352 19.55 -6.55 -14.02
N LEU A 353 20.57 -6.44 -13.16
CA LEU A 353 20.54 -6.89 -11.77
C LEU A 353 19.57 -6.08 -10.90
N GLY A 354 19.55 -4.75 -11.06
CA GLY A 354 18.73 -3.85 -10.25
C GLY A 354 17.22 -3.91 -10.54
N PHE A 355 16.83 -4.44 -11.70
CA PHE A 355 15.42 -4.55 -12.13
C PHE A 355 14.97 -6.01 -12.37
N ASP A 356 15.82 -7.01 -12.09
CA ASP A 356 15.58 -8.44 -12.31
C ASP A 356 15.10 -8.76 -13.75
N VAL A 357 15.85 -8.24 -14.75
CA VAL A 357 15.55 -8.42 -16.18
C VAL A 357 16.75 -8.94 -16.96
N HIS A 358 16.49 -9.67 -18.05
CA HIS A 358 17.55 -10.17 -18.94
C HIS A 358 18.40 -9.02 -19.53
N LEU A 359 19.70 -9.26 -19.74
CA LEU A 359 20.66 -8.27 -20.26
C LEU A 359 20.20 -7.60 -21.56
N ASP A 360 19.53 -8.34 -22.44
CA ASP A 360 19.00 -7.81 -23.70
C ASP A 360 17.83 -6.83 -23.50
N THR A 361 17.01 -7.05 -22.46
CA THR A 361 15.93 -6.15 -22.06
C THR A 361 16.51 -4.86 -21.47
N ALA A 362 17.51 -4.96 -20.58
CA ALA A 362 18.23 -3.81 -20.05
C ALA A 362 18.91 -2.99 -21.16
N ARG A 363 19.55 -3.66 -22.14
CA ARG A 363 20.12 -3.02 -23.34
C ARG A 363 19.05 -2.33 -24.20
N ALA A 364 17.87 -2.92 -24.35
CA ALA A 364 16.77 -2.30 -25.11
C ALA A 364 16.28 -1.02 -24.42
N TRP A 365 16.14 -1.03 -23.09
CA TRP A 365 15.74 0.16 -22.32
C TRP A 365 16.79 1.27 -22.40
N LEU A 366 18.07 0.95 -22.19
CA LEU A 366 19.16 1.93 -22.25
C LEU A 366 19.34 2.53 -23.67
N ARG A 367 19.00 1.79 -24.74
CA ARG A 367 18.93 2.32 -26.10
C ARG A 367 17.71 3.21 -26.34
N ALA A 368 16.58 2.93 -25.71
CA ALA A 368 15.35 3.72 -25.85
C ALA A 368 15.37 5.05 -25.08
N ILE A 369 16.21 5.17 -24.04
CA ILE A 369 16.31 6.35 -23.16
C ILE A 369 17.38 7.36 -23.66
N ARG A 370 18.21 6.96 -24.64
CA ARG A 370 19.26 7.83 -25.19
C ARG A 370 18.67 8.83 -26.20
N PHE A 371 18.66 10.11 -25.84
CA PHE A 371 18.43 11.24 -26.75
C PHE A 371 19.57 11.39 -27.77
#